data_AF-A0A353K378-F1
#
_entry.id   AF-A0A353K378-F1
#
_cell.length_a   1.000
_cell.length_b   1.000
_cell.length_c   1.000
_cell.angle_alpha   90.00
_cell.angle_beta   90.00
_cell.angle_gamma   90.00
#
_symmetry.space_group_name_H-M   'P 1'
#
loop_
_entity.id
_entity.type
_entity.pdbx_description
1 polymer ?
#
loop_
_entity_poly.entity_id
_entity_poly.type
_entity_poly.pdbx_seq_one_letter_code
_entity_poly.pdbx_strand_id
1 'polypeptide(L)' 'WSYFILTSYDEFQNLFGRKADKNRKLYNGRIQCYYYEYFGELPPRK' A
#
# COMPACT_ATOMS: atom_id res chain seq x y z
N TRP A 1 9.98 9.42 -1.28
CA TRP A 1 8.56 9.81 -1.33
C TRP A 1 7.71 8.68 -0.75
N SER A 2 6.57 9.01 -0.17
CA SER A 2 5.59 8.01 0.28
C SER A 2 4.57 7.75 -0.82
N TYR A 3 4.15 6.50 -0.98
CA TYR A 3 3.14 6.06 -1.94
C TYR A 3 1.93 5.48 -1.20
N PHE A 4 0.74 5.80 -1.69
CA PHE A 4 -0.52 5.36 -1.12
C PHE A 4 -1.40 4.83 -2.25
N ILE A 5 -1.63 3.54 -2.27
CA ILE A 5 -2.24 2.86 -3.42
C ILE A 5 -3.45 2.07 -2.95
N LEU A 6 -4.61 2.37 -3.52
CA LEU A 6 -5.84 1.60 -3.35
C LEU A 6 -6.09 0.76 -4.60
N THR A 7 -6.20 -0.55 -4.43
CA THR A 7 -6.45 -1.47 -5.55
C THR A 7 -7.25 -2.68 -5.11
N SER A 8 -8.06 -3.23 -6.01
CA SER A 8 -8.73 -4.53 -5.85
C SER A 8 -7.89 -5.71 -6.34
N TYR A 9 -6.67 -5.45 -6.82
CA TYR A 9 -5.78 -6.50 -7.32
C TYR A 9 -4.97 -7.12 -6.18
N ASP A 10 -5.26 -8.39 -5.89
CA ASP A 10 -4.70 -9.08 -4.72
C ASP A 10 -3.18 -9.30 -4.83
N GLU A 11 -2.64 -9.52 -6.03
CA GLU A 11 -1.20 -9.74 -6.25
C GLU A 11 -0.40 -8.46 -6.52
N PHE A 12 -0.98 -7.29 -6.23
CA PHE A 12 -0.36 -6.00 -6.54
C PHE A 12 1.07 -5.85 -6.00
N GLN A 13 1.33 -6.29 -4.77
CA GLN A 13 2.66 -6.17 -4.16
C GLN A 13 3.75 -6.95 -4.92
N ASN A 14 3.38 -8.05 -5.60
CA ASN A 14 4.30 -8.82 -6.43
C ASN A 14 4.70 -8.03 -7.68
N LEU A 15 3.72 -7.42 -8.35
CA LEU A 15 3.97 -6.56 -9.51
C LEU A 15 4.70 -5.26 -9.14
N PHE A 16 4.39 -4.70 -7.97
CA PHE A 16 5.06 -3.52 -7.46
C PHE A 16 6.49 -3.80 -7.01
N GLY A 17 6.85 -5.08 -6.80
CA GLY A 17 8.19 -5.52 -6.43
C GLY A 17 8.60 -5.17 -4.98
N ARG A 18 7.66 -4.72 -4.16
CA ARG A 18 7.90 -4.34 -2.76
C ARG A 18 6.65 -4.65 -1.91
N LYS A 19 6.87 -5.18 -0.71
CA LYS A 19 5.82 -5.35 0.30
C LYS A 19 5.49 -4.00 0.95
N ALA A 20 4.20 -3.73 1.17
CA ALA A 20 3.75 -2.49 1.79
C ALA A 20 4.17 -2.42 3.26
N ASP A 21 4.48 -1.21 3.73
CA ASP A 21 4.84 -0.96 5.13
C ASP A 21 3.60 -1.04 6.03
N LYS A 22 2.44 -0.60 5.50
CA LYS A 22 1.13 -0.91 6.07
C LYS A 22 0.16 -1.37 4.98
N ASN A 23 -0.75 -2.24 5.37
CA ASN A 23 -1.81 -2.72 4.51
C ASN A 23 -3.14 -2.71 5.28
N ARG A 24 -4.17 -2.13 4.67
CA ARG A 24 -5.54 -2.16 5.18
C ARG A 24 -6.48 -2.76 4.15
N LYS A 25 -7.20 -3.80 4.55
CA LYS A 25 -8.34 -4.31 3.79
C LYS A 25 -9.50 -3.31 3.86
N LEU A 26 -10.01 -2.92 2.70
CA LEU A 26 -11.14 -2.01 2.54
C LEU A 26 -12.16 -2.61 1.57
N TYR A 27 -13.34 -2.00 1.52
CA TYR A 27 -14.33 -2.30 0.50
C TYR A 27 -14.74 -1.01 -0.20
N ASN A 28 -14.61 -1.00 -1.52
CA ASN A 28 -15.21 0.03 -2.36
C ASN A 28 -16.58 -0.50 -2.82
N GLY A 29 -17.62 -0.20 -2.04
CA GLY A 29 -18.93 -0.83 -2.20
C GLY A 29 -18.86 -2.33 -1.92
N ARG A 30 -19.10 -3.15 -2.95
CA ARG A 30 -19.04 -4.63 -2.86
C ARG A 30 -17.69 -5.22 -3.31
N ILE A 31 -16.75 -4.38 -3.74
CA ILE A 31 -15.44 -4.82 -4.24
C ILE A 31 -14.45 -4.78 -3.08
N GLN A 32 -13.81 -5.92 -2.80
CA GLN A 32 -12.70 -5.99 -1.86
C GLN A 32 -11.49 -5.26 -2.46
N CYS A 33 -10.90 -4.38 -1.67
CA CYS A 33 -9.68 -3.67 -2.00
C CYS A 33 -8.67 -3.75 -0.86
N TYR A 34 -7.42 -3.47 -1.20
CA TYR A 34 -6.36 -3.22 -0.25
C TYR A 34 -5.81 -1.82 -0.45
N TYR A 35 -5.61 -1.13 0.66
CA TYR A 35 -4.93 0.15 0.73
C TYR A 35 -3.52 -0.08 1.26
N TYR A 36 -2.56 0.01 0.34
CA TYR A 36 -1.14 -0.19 0.60
C TYR A 36 -0.46 1.16 0.84
N GLU A 37 0.24 1.27 1.96
CA GLU A 37 1.02 2.44 2.33
C GLU A 37 2.50 2.08 2.29
N TYR A 38 3.27 2.85 1.51
CA TYR A 38 4.72 2.74 1.40
C TYR A 38 5.31 4.07 1.86
N PHE A 39 5.96 4.11 3.00
CA PHE A 39 6.60 5.31 3.52
C PHE A 39 7.95 5.52 2.85
N GLY A 40 8.21 6.78 2.50
CA GLY A 40 9.56 7.24 2.19
C GLY A 40 10.42 7.26 3.45
N GLU A 41 11.71 7.52 3.26
CA GLU A 41 12.64 7.68 4.37
C GLU A 41 12.18 8.78 5.32
N LEU A 42 12.24 8.47 6.61
CA LEU A 42 12.07 9.46 7.66
C LEU A 42 13.28 10.42 7.63
N PRO A 43 13.09 11.70 7.98
CA PRO A 43 14.22 12.60 8.16
C PRO A 43 15.23 12.02 9.17
N PRO A 44 16.54 12.30 9.00
CA PRO A 44 17.59 11.76 9.86
C PRO A 44 17.33 12.13 11.33
N ARG A 45 17.59 11.18 12.23
CA ARG A 45 17.54 11.43 13.67
C ARG A 45 18.75 12.30 14.05
N LYS A 46 18.50 13.41 14.75
CA LYS A 46 19.56 14.26 15.32
C LYS A 46 20.30 13.53 16.43
#